data_AF-A0A9D4FBK9-F1
#
_entry.id   AF-A0A9D4FBK9-F1
#
_cell.length_a   1.000
_cell.length_b   1.000
_cell.length_c   1.000
_cell.angle_alpha   90.00
_cell.angle_beta   90.00
_cell.angle_gamma   90.00
#
_symmetry.space_group_name_H-M   'P 1'
#
loop_
_entity.id
_entity.type
_entity.pdbx_description
1 polymer ?
#
loop_
_entity_poly.entity_id
_entity_poly.type
_entity_poly.pdbx_seq_one_letter_code
_entity_poly.pdbx_strand_id
1 'polypeptide(L)'
;MSQQSASAQRSIPQSKEALLKSYTIRLKDDVKSMLDNFTEIIRLARVEEDGQVSRTAQAEQDQYEMQVRASNIVRAGESLMKLVSDLKIYLILNDFPSVNDSIAHRTQVCKRLQNEIDAKLLSVRDDLATDLYELEDEYYSSVYK
;
A
#
# COMPACT_ATOMS: atom_id res chain seq x y z
N MET A 1 -3.18 16.46 -36.12
CA MET A 1 -2.98 17.22 -34.87
C MET A 1 -2.88 16.24 -33.73
N SER A 2 -1.70 16.14 -33.15
CA SER A 2 -1.34 15.28 -32.02
C SER A 2 -1.77 15.92 -30.70
N GLN A 3 -2.66 15.27 -29.94
CA GLN A 3 -2.89 15.62 -28.54
C GLN A 3 -2.11 14.66 -27.64
N GLN A 4 -1.02 15.21 -27.08
CA GLN A 4 -0.39 14.71 -25.86
C GLN A 4 -1.33 15.00 -24.69
N SER A 5 -1.77 13.96 -23.99
CA SER A 5 -2.39 14.11 -22.68
C SER A 5 -1.30 13.95 -21.62
N ALA A 6 -1.03 15.07 -20.95
CA ALA A 6 -0.03 15.24 -19.91
C ALA A 6 -0.11 14.14 -18.83
N SER A 7 1.06 13.66 -18.43
CA SER A 7 1.24 12.89 -17.21
C SER A 7 0.77 13.72 -16.01
N ALA A 8 -0.44 13.42 -15.53
CA ALA A 8 -0.95 13.96 -14.28
C ALA A 8 -0.03 13.48 -13.15
N GLN A 9 0.89 14.35 -12.76
CA GLN A 9 1.74 14.17 -11.60
C GLN A 9 0.82 14.18 -10.38
N ARG A 10 0.37 13.00 -9.94
CA ARG A 10 -0.58 12.83 -8.84
C ARG A 10 -0.01 13.51 -7.60
N SER A 11 -0.53 14.70 -7.27
CA SER A 11 -0.22 15.41 -6.04
C SER A 11 -0.59 14.52 -4.86
N ILE A 12 0.38 14.20 -4.01
CA ILE A 12 0.17 13.45 -2.79
C ILE A 12 -0.75 14.30 -1.88
N PRO A 13 -1.88 13.77 -1.38
CA PRO A 13 -2.74 14.52 -0.46
C PRO A 13 -1.94 14.99 0.76
N GLN A 14 -2.15 16.24 1.23
CA GLN A 14 -1.37 16.82 2.34
C GLN A 14 -1.30 15.93 3.59
N SER A 15 -2.34 15.15 3.90
CA SER A 15 -2.32 14.23 5.05
C SER A 15 -1.33 13.07 4.86
N LYS A 16 -1.13 12.62 3.61
CA LYS A 16 -0.17 11.57 3.25
C LYS A 16 1.27 12.06 3.37
N GLU A 17 1.53 13.32 2.99
CA GLU A 17 2.85 13.92 3.18
C GLU A 17 3.16 14.15 4.67
N ALA A 18 2.18 14.62 5.46
CA ALA A 18 2.33 14.77 6.90
C ALA A 18 2.61 13.42 7.61
N LEU A 19 1.94 12.35 7.17
CA LEU A 19 2.18 10.99 7.68
C LEU A 19 3.59 10.49 7.35
N LEU A 20 4.06 10.69 6.11
CA LEU A 20 5.43 10.29 5.74
C LEU A 20 6.50 11.10 6.50
N LYS A 21 6.22 12.39 6.77
CA LYS A 21 7.07 13.22 7.63
C LYS A 21 7.10 12.68 9.06
N SER A 22 5.96 12.29 9.64
CA SER A 22 5.92 11.73 11.00
C SER A 22 6.67 10.40 11.10
N TYR A 23 6.59 9.55 10.09
CA TYR A 23 7.40 8.32 10.00
C TYR A 23 8.90 8.62 9.97
N THR A 24 9.31 9.64 9.21
CA THR A 24 10.72 10.06 9.13
C THR A 24 11.23 10.59 10.47
N ILE A 25 10.41 11.41 11.14
CA ILE A 25 10.74 11.95 12.47
C ILE A 25 10.91 10.80 13.47
N ARG A 26 9.91 9.91 13.55
CA ARG A 26 9.94 8.74 14.43
C ARG A 26 11.16 7.85 14.21
N LEU A 27 11.49 7.53 12.96
CA LEU A 27 12.69 6.77 12.62
C LEU A 27 13.96 7.43 13.17
N LYS A 28 14.13 8.73 12.93
CA LYS A 28 15.31 9.48 13.38
C LYS A 28 15.41 9.52 14.89
N ASP A 29 14.29 9.78 15.57
CA ASP A 29 14.25 9.90 17.03
C ASP A 29 14.53 8.55 17.70
N ASP A 30 13.94 7.46 17.21
CA ASP A 30 14.16 6.12 17.75
C ASP A 30 15.61 5.65 17.54
N VAL A 31 16.17 5.85 16.33
CA VAL A 31 17.58 5.50 16.05
C VAL A 31 18.54 6.33 16.90
N LYS A 32 18.29 7.64 17.03
CA LYS A 32 19.08 8.51 17.89
C LYS A 32 19.01 8.07 19.35
N SER A 33 17.81 7.79 19.86
CA SER A 33 17.61 7.29 21.21
C SER A 33 18.40 6.00 21.45
N MET A 34 18.39 5.05 20.50
CA MET A 34 19.18 3.83 20.62
C MET A 34 20.69 4.12 20.72
N LEU A 35 21.21 4.99 19.85
CA LEU A 35 22.63 5.36 19.84
C LEU A 35 23.03 6.09 21.13
N ASP A 36 22.25 7.08 21.57
CA ASP A 36 22.53 7.87 22.76
C ASP A 36 22.53 6.99 24.02
N ASN A 37 21.52 6.12 24.18
CA ASN A 37 21.46 5.21 25.32
C ASN A 37 22.58 4.16 25.28
N PHE A 38 22.94 3.64 24.11
CA PHE A 38 24.06 2.70 23.99
C PHE A 38 25.39 3.37 24.34
N THR A 39 25.61 4.59 23.86
CA THR A 39 26.80 5.38 24.17
C THR A 39 26.95 5.61 25.67
N GLU A 40 25.86 5.93 26.37
CA GLU A 40 25.89 6.11 27.82
C GLU A 40 26.17 4.80 28.57
N ILE A 41 25.64 3.66 28.12
CA ILE A 41 25.97 2.35 28.71
C ILE A 41 27.49 2.10 28.63
N ILE A 42 28.11 2.38 27.49
CA ILE A 42 29.56 2.25 27.32
C ILE A 42 30.33 3.24 28.22
N ARG A 43 29.80 4.45 28.41
CA ARG A 43 30.39 5.45 29.30
C ARG A 43 30.36 5.00 30.75
N LEU A 44 29.21 4.52 31.24
CA LEU A 44 29.02 4.00 32.59
C LEU A 44 29.83 2.73 32.85
N ALA A 45 30.14 1.95 31.80
CA ALA A 45 30.97 0.75 31.93
C ALA A 45 32.44 1.07 32.22
N ARG A 46 32.88 2.33 32.04
CA ARG A 46 34.23 2.76 32.41
C ARG A 46 34.27 2.99 33.92
N VAL A 47 35.10 2.22 34.61
CA VAL A 47 35.37 2.40 36.03
C VAL A 47 36.33 3.59 36.19
N GLU A 48 35.87 4.69 36.78
CA GLU A 48 36.72 5.80 37.19
C GLU A 48 37.02 5.71 38.70
N GLU A 49 38.27 5.99 39.11
CA GLU A 49 38.70 5.89 40.52
C GLU A 49 38.42 7.16 41.33
N ASP A 50 38.15 8.28 40.67
CA ASP A 50 38.02 9.60 41.30
C ASP A 50 36.55 9.95 41.57
N GLY A 51 36.04 9.54 42.74
CA GLY A 51 34.68 9.86 43.19
C GLY A 51 34.63 10.23 44.67
N GLN A 52 33.80 11.22 45.02
CA GLN A 52 33.50 11.56 46.42
C GLN A 52 32.58 10.53 47.11
N VAL A 53 31.98 9.62 46.33
CA VAL A 53 31.04 8.59 46.78
C VAL A 53 31.76 7.25 46.92
N SER A 54 31.33 6.41 47.86
CA SER A 54 31.85 5.03 47.99
C SER A 54 31.68 4.25 46.68
N ARG A 55 32.70 3.49 46.27
CA ARG A 55 32.69 2.66 45.05
C ARG A 55 31.46 1.75 44.96
N THR A 56 31.01 1.21 46.09
CA THR A 56 29.82 0.33 46.13
C THR A 56 28.55 1.07 45.74
N ALA A 57 28.35 2.29 46.26
CA ALA A 57 27.16 3.08 45.95
C ALA A 57 27.18 3.59 44.50
N GLN A 58 28.37 3.95 43.98
CA GLN A 58 28.53 4.31 42.57
C GLN A 58 28.19 3.14 41.64
N ALA A 59 28.70 1.94 41.93
CA ALA A 59 28.43 0.75 41.13
C ALA A 59 26.94 0.39 41.09
N GLU A 60 26.23 0.51 42.22
CA GLU A 60 24.78 0.30 42.26
C GLU A 60 24.03 1.35 41.43
N GLN A 61 24.41 2.64 41.53
CA GLN A 61 23.81 3.70 40.73
C GLN A 61 24.02 3.45 39.23
N ASP A 62 25.25 3.14 38.80
CA ASP A 62 25.59 2.88 37.41
C ASP A 62 24.81 1.67 36.88
N GLN A 63 24.65 0.62 37.70
CA GLN A 63 23.85 -0.55 37.35
C GLN A 63 22.38 -0.18 37.09
N TYR A 64 21.76 0.61 37.96
CA TYR A 64 20.37 1.04 37.74
C TYR A 64 20.24 1.92 36.50
N GLU A 65 21.18 2.84 36.27
CA GLU A 65 21.16 3.67 35.08
C GLU A 65 21.31 2.83 33.81
N MET A 66 22.28 1.89 33.76
CA MET A 66 22.46 0.98 32.64
C MET A 66 21.19 0.17 32.33
N GLN A 67 20.46 -0.30 33.34
CA GLN A 67 19.19 -1.02 33.14
C GLN A 67 18.11 -0.15 32.49
N VAL A 68 17.99 1.11 32.93
CA VAL A 68 17.05 2.07 32.33
C VAL A 68 17.43 2.37 30.88
N ARG A 69 18.72 2.60 30.62
CA ARG A 69 19.25 2.84 29.26
C ARG A 69 18.96 1.64 28.34
N ALA A 70 19.22 0.42 28.79
CA ALA A 70 18.93 -0.80 28.03
C ALA A 70 17.43 -0.94 27.73
N SER A 71 16.58 -0.64 28.72
CA SER A 71 15.12 -0.65 28.54
C SER A 71 14.65 0.38 27.50
N ASN A 72 15.27 1.57 27.47
CA ASN A 72 14.98 2.60 26.46
C ASN A 72 15.38 2.16 25.04
N ILE A 73 16.48 1.42 24.88
CA ILE A 73 16.90 0.83 23.60
C ILE A 73 15.84 -0.17 23.11
N VAL A 74 15.38 -1.07 23.99
CA VAL A 74 14.33 -2.06 23.64
C VAL A 74 13.04 -1.34 23.21
N ARG A 75 12.61 -0.32 23.96
CA ARG A 75 11.41 0.47 23.63
C ARG A 75 11.50 1.15 22.27
N ALA A 76 12.66 1.74 21.94
CA ALA A 76 12.90 2.32 20.62
C ALA A 76 12.86 1.24 19.52
N GLY A 77 13.43 0.06 19.77
CA GLY A 77 13.34 -1.08 18.86
C GLY A 77 11.89 -1.53 18.58
N GLU A 78 11.06 -1.66 19.61
CA GLU A 78 9.62 -1.96 19.45
C GLU A 78 8.89 -0.87 18.65
N SER A 79 9.22 0.40 18.90
CA SER A 79 8.67 1.53 18.15
C SER A 79 9.02 1.45 16.66
N LEU A 80 10.26 1.08 16.31
CA LEU A 80 10.68 0.85 14.94
C LEU A 80 9.95 -0.34 14.29
N MET A 81 9.72 -1.44 15.03
CA MET A 81 8.93 -2.57 14.52
C MET A 81 7.50 -2.15 14.17
N LYS A 82 6.86 -1.32 15.02
CA LYS A 82 5.54 -0.75 14.73
C LYS A 82 5.58 0.13 13.48
N LEU A 83 6.59 0.99 13.35
CA LEU A 83 6.78 1.82 12.15
C LEU A 83 6.89 0.98 10.87
N VAL A 84 7.63 -0.13 10.89
CA VAL A 84 7.73 -1.04 9.74
C VAL A 84 6.38 -1.67 9.41
N SER A 85 5.59 -2.05 10.41
CA SER A 85 4.23 -2.55 10.20
C SER A 85 3.32 -1.50 9.55
N ASP A 86 3.38 -0.26 10.05
CA ASP A 86 2.60 0.85 9.51
C ASP A 86 2.97 1.14 8.05
N LEU A 87 4.26 1.08 7.70
CA LEU A 87 4.74 1.21 6.32
C LEU A 87 4.22 0.11 5.40
N LYS A 88 4.20 -1.16 5.88
CA LYS A 88 3.63 -2.27 5.11
C LYS A 88 2.14 -2.04 4.83
N ILE A 89 1.37 -1.67 5.86
CA ILE A 89 -0.05 -1.37 5.74
C ILE A 89 -0.27 -0.23 4.74
N TYR A 90 0.52 0.84 4.87
CA TYR A 90 0.45 1.98 3.98
C TYR A 90 0.73 1.63 2.51
N LEU A 91 1.73 0.80 2.24
CA LEU A 91 2.09 0.36 0.88
C LEU A 91 1.03 -0.56 0.27
N ILE A 92 0.49 -1.49 1.06
CA ILE A 92 -0.58 -2.40 0.61
C ILE A 92 -1.86 -1.61 0.32
N LEU A 93 -2.25 -0.69 1.22
CA LEU A 93 -3.51 0.03 1.09
C LEU A 93 -3.48 1.11 0.00
N ASN A 94 -2.32 1.74 -0.27
CA ASN A 94 -2.25 2.82 -1.24
C ASN A 94 -2.49 2.39 -2.68
N ASP A 95 -2.31 1.11 -3.00
CA ASP A 95 -2.51 0.64 -4.37
C ASP A 95 -3.98 0.27 -4.66
N PHE A 96 -4.80 0.05 -3.63
CA PHE A 96 -6.20 -0.33 -3.82
C PHE A 96 -7.03 0.65 -4.65
N PRO A 97 -6.92 1.98 -4.51
CA PRO A 97 -7.68 2.90 -5.37
C PRO A 97 -7.34 2.72 -6.85
N SER A 98 -6.04 2.60 -7.19
CA SER A 98 -5.60 2.46 -8.58
C SER A 98 -5.99 1.09 -9.15
N VAL A 99 -5.90 0.04 -8.34
CA VAL A 99 -6.37 -1.31 -8.70
C VAL A 99 -7.89 -1.32 -8.91
N ASN A 100 -8.66 -0.69 -8.02
CA ASN A 100 -10.11 -0.59 -8.12
C ASN A 100 -10.54 0.18 -9.37
N ASP A 101 -9.87 1.30 -9.69
CA ASP A 101 -10.11 2.04 -10.92
C ASP A 101 -9.86 1.17 -12.16
N SER A 102 -8.78 0.37 -12.16
CA SER A 102 -8.47 -0.56 -13.24
C SER A 102 -9.52 -1.65 -13.39
N ILE A 103 -9.99 -2.22 -12.27
CA ILE A 103 -11.07 -3.22 -12.24
C ILE A 103 -12.38 -2.61 -12.76
N ALA A 104 -12.74 -1.41 -12.32
CA ALA A 104 -13.95 -0.71 -12.76
C ALA A 104 -13.90 -0.43 -14.26
N HIS A 105 -12.76 0.04 -14.77
CA HIS A 105 -12.56 0.27 -16.19
C HIS A 105 -12.69 -1.02 -17.02
N ARG A 106 -12.01 -2.10 -16.61
CA ARG A 106 -12.11 -3.41 -17.29
C ARG A 106 -13.54 -3.95 -17.27
N THR A 107 -14.23 -3.83 -16.14
CA THR A 107 -15.63 -4.23 -16.01
C THR A 107 -16.52 -3.49 -17.00
N GLN A 108 -16.31 -2.17 -17.16
CA GLN A 108 -17.07 -1.37 -18.12
C GLN A 108 -16.76 -1.74 -19.58
N VAL A 109 -15.50 -2.06 -19.90
CA VAL A 109 -15.11 -2.55 -21.23
C VAL A 109 -15.79 -3.89 -21.53
N CYS A 110 -15.73 -4.85 -20.60
CA CYS A 110 -16.36 -6.16 -20.78
C CYS A 110 -17.87 -6.03 -20.97
N LYS A 111 -18.56 -5.21 -20.17
CA LYS A 111 -20.00 -4.96 -20.33
C LYS A 111 -20.35 -4.36 -21.69
N ARG A 112 -19.54 -3.41 -22.19
CA ARG A 112 -19.75 -2.84 -23.53
C ARG A 112 -19.60 -3.90 -24.62
N LEU A 113 -18.55 -4.71 -24.54
CA LEU A 113 -18.32 -5.79 -25.50
C LEU A 113 -19.45 -6.82 -25.47
N GLN A 114 -19.93 -7.20 -24.28
CA GLN A 114 -21.06 -8.09 -24.11
C GLN A 114 -22.31 -7.55 -24.82
N ASN A 115 -22.67 -6.29 -24.56
CA ASN A 115 -23.82 -5.66 -25.20
C ASN A 115 -23.69 -5.61 -26.74
N GLU A 116 -22.48 -5.39 -27.26
CA GLU A 116 -22.24 -5.39 -28.71
C GLU A 116 -22.41 -6.79 -29.31
N ILE A 117 -21.92 -7.83 -28.64
CA ILE A 117 -22.09 -9.22 -29.05
C ILE A 117 -23.57 -9.61 -29.01
N ASP A 118 -24.28 -9.27 -27.94
CA ASP A 118 -25.70 -9.56 -27.79
C ASP A 118 -26.53 -8.87 -28.88
N ALA A 119 -26.22 -7.61 -29.21
CA ALA A 119 -26.87 -6.89 -30.31
C ALA A 119 -26.62 -7.55 -31.68
N LYS A 120 -25.39 -7.99 -31.95
CA LYS A 120 -25.06 -8.71 -33.20
C LYS A 120 -25.76 -10.06 -33.27
N LEU A 121 -25.82 -10.80 -32.16
CA LEU A 121 -26.53 -12.09 -32.10
C LEU A 121 -28.04 -11.92 -32.37
N LEU A 122 -28.65 -10.86 -31.82
CA LEU A 122 -30.06 -10.54 -32.10
C LEU A 122 -30.28 -10.21 -33.58
N SER A 123 -29.41 -9.39 -34.18
CA SER A 123 -29.48 -9.07 -35.61
C SER A 123 -29.41 -10.33 -36.48
N VAL A 124 -28.40 -11.19 -36.23
CA VAL A 124 -28.22 -12.43 -37.00
C VAL A 124 -29.41 -13.38 -36.83
N ARG A 125 -30.00 -13.45 -35.63
CA ARG A 125 -31.22 -14.23 -35.39
C ARG A 125 -32.38 -13.71 -36.26
N ASP A 126 -32.56 -12.39 -36.33
CA ASP A 126 -33.65 -11.77 -37.07
C ASP A 126 -33.47 -11.92 -38.58
N ASP A 127 -32.23 -11.81 -39.08
CA ASP A 127 -31.89 -12.08 -40.48
C ASP A 127 -32.21 -13.55 -40.84
N LEU A 128 -31.76 -14.51 -40.02
CA LEU A 128 -32.04 -15.94 -40.23
C LEU A 128 -33.54 -16.27 -40.17
N ALA A 129 -34.29 -15.62 -39.28
CA ALA A 129 -35.74 -15.81 -39.19
C ALA A 129 -36.45 -15.31 -40.45
N THR A 130 -35.96 -14.22 -41.03
CA THR A 130 -36.45 -13.66 -42.30
C THR A 130 -36.17 -14.63 -43.46
N ASP A 131 -34.91 -15.08 -43.59
CA ASP A 131 -34.51 -16.03 -44.62
C ASP A 131 -35.32 -17.34 -44.54
N LEU A 132 -35.53 -17.88 -43.33
CA LEU A 132 -36.33 -19.09 -43.13
C LEU A 132 -37.78 -18.91 -43.56
N TYR A 133 -38.38 -17.76 -43.26
CA TYR A 133 -39.75 -17.45 -43.64
C TYR A 133 -39.89 -17.34 -45.16
N GLU A 134 -38.95 -16.66 -45.83
CA GLU A 134 -38.94 -16.54 -47.29
C GLU A 134 -38.77 -17.91 -47.98
N LEU A 135 -37.87 -18.74 -47.47
CA LEU A 135 -37.68 -20.12 -47.99
C LEU A 135 -38.91 -21.01 -47.77
N GLU A 136 -39.58 -20.87 -46.62
CA GLU A 136 -40.82 -21.61 -46.33
C GLU A 136 -41.94 -21.20 -47.31
N ASP A 137 -42.12 -19.90 -47.55
CA ASP A 137 -43.11 -19.38 -48.49
C ASP A 137 -42.82 -19.82 -49.93
N GLU A 138 -41.56 -19.76 -50.38
CA GLU A 138 -41.14 -20.22 -51.71
C GLU A 138 -41.40 -21.73 -51.89
N TYR A 139 -41.10 -22.54 -50.87
CA TYR A 139 -41.36 -23.98 -50.89
C TYR A 139 -42.85 -24.29 -51.05
N TYR A 140 -43.73 -23.60 -50.32
CA TYR A 140 -45.17 -23.85 -50.40
C TYR A 140 -45.85 -23.24 -51.63
N SER A 141 -45.32 -22.14 -52.17
CA SER A 141 -45.81 -21.45 -53.36
C SER A 141 -45.28 -22.01 -54.68
N SER A 142 -44.22 -22.83 -54.64
CA SER A 142 -43.67 -23.50 -55.82
C SER A 142 -44.72 -24.40 -56.51
N VAL A 143 -44.77 -24.27 -57.84
CA VAL A 143 -45.71 -24.98 -58.72
C VAL A 143 -45.29 -26.44 -58.95
N TYR A 144 -44.07 -26.81 -58.55
CA TYR A 144 -43.59 -28.18 -58.56
C TYR A 144 -43.83 -28.82 -57.18
N LYS A 145 -45.02 -29.36 -56.97
CA LYS A 145 -45.31 -30.35 -55.91
C LYS A 145 -45.39 -31.74 -56.50
#